data_AF-A0A151DYH1-F1
#
_entry.id   AF-A0A151DYH1-F1
#
_cell.length_a   1.000
_cell.length_b   1.000
_cell.length_c   1.000
_cell.angle_alpha   90.00
_cell.angle_beta   90.00
_cell.angle_gamma   90.00
#
_symmetry.space_group_name_H-M   'P 1'
#
loop_
_entity.id
_entity.type
_entity.pdbx_description
1 polymer ?
#
loop_
_entity_poly.entity_id
_entity_poly.type
_entity_poly.pdbx_seq_one_letter_code
_entity_poly.pdbx_strand_id
1 'polypeptide(L)'
;MIKYPVVKKGLAIGIILVFISTLVIPSIALDIETPLPTSRGTWLYVGGSGPGNYSSITAALQNASDNDTIYVYSGLYSEDTLKINISVSFIGQSNITTIIDYSIFIFNTKNIFLTEFSFQNHSEIIIASQNGNNVSHNTVTNTIFTNNSSGIMIGNSSYNMIINNRFDKCGIFLSPLFDLFLPSTEIDDITNTIRNNTVNGKPLVYLEDVNNRSISDAGEIILLRCMNITISQISFGIGSSLLEFIKTTDTKVTNNDFNNTILFFINSSENTIADNRFYTPYGEYHTNGLLLFDHCCNNDITHNIFSYQSLITIFMSSNNSFERNDFYRSLHFQPFIIFINADNTWQRNFWMRPRILPKIIFGAYYIPSDSKKTRTSFDVDWRPTLIPNNPIPNWIYNEQCIQQRTGQSWFQVDWMFYRDPLLPKK
;
A
#
# COMPACT_ATOMS: atom_id res chain seq x y z
N MET A 1 -66.68 14.19 53.75
CA MET A 1 -67.19 13.32 52.66
C MET A 1 -67.85 14.26 51.67
N ILE A 2 -67.47 14.34 50.39
CA ILE A 2 -67.50 13.29 49.37
C ILE A 2 -66.30 13.48 48.41
N LYS A 3 -65.62 12.37 48.10
CA LYS A 3 -64.45 12.28 47.23
C LYS A 3 -64.88 12.36 45.76
N TYR A 4 -64.17 13.11 44.92
CA TYR A 4 -64.23 12.99 43.45
C TYR A 4 -62.88 12.54 42.85
N PRO A 5 -62.44 11.28 43.03
CA PRO A 5 -61.19 10.79 42.44
C PRO A 5 -61.39 10.19 41.03
N VAL A 6 -62.64 10.05 40.55
CA VAL A 6 -62.94 9.28 39.32
C VAL A 6 -62.77 10.12 38.04
N VAL A 7 -62.97 11.44 38.10
CA VAL A 7 -62.96 12.30 36.90
C VAL A 7 -61.56 12.49 36.32
N LYS A 8 -60.50 12.51 37.16
CA LYS A 8 -59.11 12.66 36.67
C LYS A 8 -58.55 11.40 35.98
N LYS A 9 -59.01 10.21 36.36
CA LYS A 9 -58.56 8.95 35.75
C LYS A 9 -59.25 8.69 34.40
N GLY A 10 -60.51 9.09 34.25
CA GLY A 10 -61.22 9.01 32.98
C GLY A 10 -60.65 9.92 31.90
N LEU A 11 -60.23 11.14 32.26
CA LEU A 11 -59.62 12.09 31.33
C LEU A 11 -58.27 11.59 30.78
N ALA A 12 -57.43 11.00 31.64
CA ALA A 12 -56.14 10.45 31.23
C ALA A 12 -56.28 9.24 30.28
N ILE A 13 -57.25 8.34 30.54
CA ILE A 13 -57.54 7.21 29.65
C ILE A 13 -58.09 7.70 28.31
N GLY A 14 -58.95 8.73 28.32
CA GLY A 14 -59.46 9.35 27.09
C GLY A 14 -58.35 9.95 26.22
N ILE A 15 -57.38 10.64 26.81
CA ILE A 15 -56.23 11.23 26.08
C ILE A 15 -55.34 10.13 25.48
N ILE A 16 -55.06 9.05 26.23
CA ILE A 16 -54.25 7.92 25.72
C ILE A 16 -54.95 7.22 24.55
N LEU A 17 -56.27 7.03 24.60
CA LEU A 17 -57.03 6.43 23.50
C LEU A 17 -57.07 7.33 22.25
N VAL A 18 -57.11 8.65 22.41
CA VAL A 18 -57.00 9.60 21.29
C VAL A 18 -55.62 9.47 20.61
N PHE A 19 -54.53 9.37 21.36
CA PHE A 19 -53.19 9.18 20.78
C PHE A 19 -52.99 7.81 20.10
N ILE A 20 -53.61 6.74 20.60
CA ILE A 20 -53.57 5.41 19.95
C ILE A 20 -54.39 5.42 18.65
N SER A 21 -55.49 6.16 18.59
CA SER A 21 -56.29 6.30 17.36
C SER A 21 -55.59 7.11 16.27
N THR A 22 -54.70 8.04 16.62
CA THR A 22 -53.87 8.80 15.66
C THR A 22 -52.63 8.04 15.17
N LEU A 23 -52.33 6.87 15.73
CA LEU A 23 -51.21 6.01 15.29
C LEU A 23 -51.60 4.99 14.22
N VAL A 24 -52.88 4.94 13.82
CA VAL A 24 -53.32 4.17 12.66
C VAL A 24 -53.19 5.06 11.43
N ILE A 25 -52.00 5.09 10.83
CA ILE A 25 -51.85 5.60 9.46
C ILE A 25 -52.50 4.54 8.56
N PRO A 26 -53.60 4.82 7.85
CA PRO A 26 -54.04 3.92 6.82
C PRO A 26 -52.96 3.88 5.74
N SER A 27 -52.39 2.69 5.53
CA SER A 27 -51.51 2.40 4.40
C SER A 27 -52.32 2.43 3.11
N ILE A 28 -52.68 3.64 2.68
CA ILE A 28 -53.17 3.89 1.34
C ILE A 28 -51.90 4.20 0.54
N ALA A 29 -51.49 3.25 -0.28
CA ALA A 29 -50.53 3.49 -1.34
C ALA A 29 -51.11 4.60 -2.22
N LEU A 30 -50.59 5.81 -2.04
CA LEU A 30 -50.82 6.94 -2.92
C LEU A 30 -49.65 6.93 -3.91
N ASP A 31 -49.88 6.38 -5.09
CA ASP A 31 -48.97 6.49 -6.24
C ASP A 31 -48.87 7.98 -6.62
N ILE A 32 -47.95 8.68 -5.96
CA ILE A 32 -47.43 9.94 -6.46
C ILE A 32 -46.32 9.53 -7.44
N GLU A 33 -46.67 9.45 -8.73
CA GLU A 33 -45.67 9.52 -9.81
C GLU A 33 -44.98 10.89 -9.71
N THR A 34 -43.98 11.00 -8.83
CA THR A 34 -42.92 11.98 -9.05
C THR A 34 -42.23 11.58 -10.34
N PRO A 35 -42.14 12.44 -11.37
CA PRO A 35 -41.33 12.12 -12.54
C PRO A 35 -39.92 11.88 -12.03
N LEU A 36 -39.48 10.62 -12.10
CA LEU A 36 -38.15 10.19 -11.70
C LEU A 36 -37.15 11.08 -12.44
N PRO A 37 -36.18 11.70 -11.75
CA PRO A 37 -35.07 12.32 -12.43
C PRO A 37 -34.40 11.24 -13.29
N THR A 38 -34.37 11.50 -14.58
CA THR A 38 -33.88 10.62 -15.63
C THR A 38 -32.43 10.22 -15.36
N SER A 39 -32.16 8.91 -15.46
CA SER A 39 -30.85 8.24 -15.36
C SER A 39 -30.31 7.92 -13.96
N ARG A 40 -30.96 6.99 -13.24
CA ARG A 40 -30.22 6.07 -12.36
C ARG A 40 -29.93 4.82 -13.19
N GLY A 41 -28.66 4.39 -13.27
CA GLY A 41 -28.30 3.21 -14.04
C GLY A 41 -29.05 1.95 -13.59
N THR A 42 -29.06 0.96 -14.45
CA THR A 42 -29.74 -0.32 -14.25
C THR A 42 -28.95 -1.22 -13.29
N TRP A 43 -29.63 -2.21 -12.72
CA TRP A 43 -29.02 -3.21 -11.85
C TRP A 43 -28.78 -4.51 -12.63
N LEU A 44 -27.55 -5.00 -12.58
CA LEU A 44 -27.13 -6.28 -13.13
C LEU A 44 -26.73 -7.18 -11.94
N TYR A 45 -27.21 -8.42 -11.96
CA TYR A 45 -27.02 -9.36 -10.86
C TYR A 45 -26.07 -10.49 -11.29
N VAL A 46 -25.06 -10.78 -10.48
CA VAL A 46 -24.05 -11.81 -10.75
C VAL A 46 -24.12 -12.91 -9.70
N GLY A 47 -24.11 -14.17 -10.15
CA GLY A 47 -24.24 -15.34 -9.28
C GLY A 47 -25.67 -15.55 -8.80
N GLY A 48 -25.86 -16.29 -7.70
CA GLY A 48 -27.18 -16.64 -7.18
C GLY A 48 -27.99 -17.57 -8.11
N SER A 49 -29.24 -17.86 -7.73
CA SER A 49 -30.12 -18.79 -8.46
C SER A 49 -31.28 -18.09 -9.21
N GLY A 50 -31.28 -16.76 -9.24
CA GLY A 50 -32.34 -15.98 -9.87
C GLY A 50 -32.30 -16.04 -11.41
N PRO A 51 -33.46 -16.06 -12.10
CA PRO A 51 -33.49 -16.00 -13.56
C PRO A 51 -32.92 -14.68 -14.06
N GLY A 52 -32.09 -14.73 -15.11
CA GLY A 52 -31.47 -13.55 -15.72
C GLY A 52 -30.19 -13.07 -15.03
N ASN A 53 -29.74 -13.73 -13.97
CA ASN A 53 -28.45 -13.44 -13.36
C ASN A 53 -27.31 -13.86 -14.30
N TYR A 54 -26.27 -13.02 -14.36
CA TYR A 54 -25.02 -13.35 -15.02
C TYR A 54 -24.25 -14.39 -14.20
N SER A 55 -23.56 -15.31 -14.87
CA SER A 55 -22.71 -16.30 -14.20
C SER A 55 -21.35 -15.76 -13.78
N SER A 56 -20.92 -14.62 -14.32
CA SER A 56 -19.63 -13.98 -14.02
C SER A 56 -19.74 -12.46 -13.98
N ILE A 57 -18.80 -11.83 -13.27
CA ILE A 57 -18.68 -10.38 -13.16
C ILE A 57 -18.29 -9.79 -14.50
N THR A 58 -17.40 -10.47 -15.24
CA THR A 58 -17.01 -10.06 -16.61
C THR A 58 -18.22 -9.97 -17.54
N ALA A 59 -19.13 -10.94 -17.50
CA ALA A 59 -20.31 -10.94 -18.37
C ALA A 59 -21.28 -9.81 -18.03
N ALA A 60 -21.51 -9.53 -16.74
CA ALA A 60 -22.29 -8.37 -16.32
C ALA A 60 -21.62 -7.06 -16.75
N LEU A 61 -20.31 -6.91 -16.52
CA LEU A 61 -19.56 -5.71 -16.89
C LEU A 61 -19.61 -5.43 -18.40
N GLN A 62 -19.56 -6.45 -19.25
CA GLN A 62 -19.69 -6.31 -20.70
C GLN A 62 -21.08 -5.82 -21.15
N ASN A 63 -22.11 -6.03 -20.34
CA ASN A 63 -23.48 -5.59 -20.63
C ASN A 63 -23.88 -4.32 -19.86
N ALA A 64 -23.05 -3.88 -18.92
CA ALA A 64 -23.28 -2.67 -18.14
C ALA A 64 -23.01 -1.42 -18.98
N SER A 65 -23.74 -0.35 -18.65
CA SER A 65 -23.57 1.01 -19.14
C SER A 65 -23.10 1.94 -18.01
N ASP A 66 -22.71 3.17 -18.36
CA ASP A 66 -22.30 4.17 -17.38
C ASP A 66 -23.37 4.39 -16.30
N ASN A 67 -22.92 4.38 -15.05
CA ASN A 67 -23.66 4.51 -13.80
C ASN A 67 -24.56 3.31 -13.43
N ASP A 68 -24.44 2.17 -14.13
CA ASP A 68 -25.08 0.93 -13.72
C ASP A 68 -24.50 0.40 -12.40
N THR A 69 -25.26 -0.50 -11.77
CA THR A 69 -24.86 -1.22 -10.56
C THR A 69 -24.76 -2.70 -10.85
N ILE A 70 -23.60 -3.29 -10.58
CA ILE A 70 -23.35 -4.73 -10.61
C ILE A 70 -23.40 -5.23 -9.16
N TYR A 71 -24.48 -5.93 -8.82
CA TYR A 71 -24.64 -6.58 -7.53
C TYR A 71 -24.18 -8.04 -7.61
N VAL A 72 -23.27 -8.45 -6.72
CA VAL A 72 -22.63 -9.76 -6.75
C VAL A 72 -23.02 -10.56 -5.51
N TYR A 73 -23.77 -11.65 -5.69
CA TYR A 73 -24.15 -12.54 -4.61
C TYR A 73 -22.92 -13.23 -3.97
N SER A 74 -23.06 -13.72 -2.75
CA SER A 74 -22.02 -14.51 -2.08
C SER A 74 -21.55 -15.68 -2.96
N GLY A 75 -20.25 -15.89 -3.02
CA GLY A 75 -19.62 -16.88 -3.90
C GLY A 75 -18.13 -16.65 -4.05
N LEU A 76 -17.47 -17.62 -4.69
CA LEU A 76 -16.07 -17.53 -5.11
C LEU A 76 -16.03 -17.20 -6.60
N TYR A 77 -15.42 -16.08 -6.95
CA TYR A 77 -15.33 -15.58 -8.31
C TYR A 77 -13.88 -15.50 -8.73
N SER A 78 -13.52 -16.35 -9.69
CA SER A 78 -12.25 -16.27 -10.40
C SER A 78 -12.51 -15.76 -11.79
N GLU A 79 -12.08 -14.52 -12.00
CA GLU A 79 -12.07 -13.82 -13.26
C GLU A 79 -10.61 -13.64 -13.74
N ASP A 80 -10.43 -13.31 -15.02
CA ASP A 80 -9.13 -12.84 -15.50
C ASP A 80 -8.88 -11.38 -15.04
N THR A 81 -8.09 -10.61 -15.79
CA THR A 81 -7.93 -9.17 -15.58
C THR A 81 -9.15 -8.40 -16.09
N LEU A 82 -9.90 -7.75 -15.19
CA LEU A 82 -11.02 -6.88 -15.55
C LEU A 82 -10.53 -5.45 -15.77
N LYS A 83 -10.60 -4.98 -17.02
CA LYS A 83 -10.41 -3.56 -17.35
C LYS A 83 -11.74 -2.82 -17.27
N ILE A 84 -11.91 -2.02 -16.23
CA ILE A 84 -13.15 -1.28 -15.95
C ILE A 84 -13.01 0.12 -16.55
N ASN A 85 -13.67 0.31 -17.69
CA ASN A 85 -13.58 1.53 -18.52
C ASN A 85 -14.87 2.38 -18.50
N ILE A 86 -15.88 1.95 -17.75
CA ILE A 86 -17.17 2.67 -17.57
C ILE A 86 -17.34 3.08 -16.11
N SER A 87 -18.11 4.14 -15.86
CA SER A 87 -18.51 4.51 -14.50
C SER A 87 -19.47 3.44 -13.99
N VAL A 88 -19.18 2.73 -12.90
CA VAL A 88 -20.02 1.60 -12.47
C VAL A 88 -19.87 1.36 -10.96
N SER A 89 -20.95 0.88 -10.33
CA SER A 89 -20.94 0.49 -8.92
C SER A 89 -20.91 -1.03 -8.78
N PHE A 90 -19.88 -1.59 -8.14
CA PHE A 90 -19.80 -2.97 -7.71
C PHE A 90 -20.20 -3.07 -6.23
N ILE A 91 -21.22 -3.87 -5.95
CA ILE A 91 -21.69 -4.13 -4.58
C ILE A 91 -21.69 -5.64 -4.36
N GLY A 92 -20.77 -6.12 -3.53
CA GLY A 92 -20.83 -7.49 -3.05
C GLY A 92 -21.92 -7.65 -2.00
N GLN A 93 -22.47 -8.85 -1.90
CA GLN A 93 -23.45 -9.17 -0.86
C GLN A 93 -22.85 -9.05 0.54
N SER A 94 -21.56 -9.39 0.71
CA SER A 94 -20.83 -9.23 1.96
C SER A 94 -19.34 -9.41 1.72
N ASN A 95 -18.52 -8.55 2.34
CA ASN A 95 -17.06 -8.68 2.30
C ASN A 95 -16.48 -9.97 2.92
N ILE A 96 -17.28 -10.78 3.61
CA ILE A 96 -16.84 -12.08 4.16
C ILE A 96 -17.06 -13.21 3.14
N THR A 97 -18.05 -13.07 2.25
CA THR A 97 -18.56 -14.20 1.45
C THR A 97 -18.60 -13.94 -0.04
N THR A 98 -18.44 -12.70 -0.50
CA THR A 98 -18.26 -12.35 -1.92
C THR A 98 -16.76 -12.24 -2.19
N ILE A 99 -16.15 -13.34 -2.61
CA ILE A 99 -14.70 -13.52 -2.68
C ILE A 99 -14.24 -13.46 -4.15
N ILE A 100 -13.28 -12.58 -4.41
CA ILE A 100 -12.51 -12.47 -5.66
C ILE A 100 -11.18 -13.21 -5.47
N ASP A 101 -10.89 -14.14 -6.38
CA ASP A 101 -9.76 -15.07 -6.27
C ASP A 101 -9.00 -15.20 -7.59
N TYR A 102 -7.69 -14.93 -7.57
CA TYR A 102 -6.80 -14.84 -8.73
C TYR A 102 -7.22 -13.81 -9.80
N SER A 103 -7.81 -12.67 -9.41
CA SER A 103 -8.31 -11.66 -10.36
C SER A 103 -7.79 -10.26 -10.09
N ILE A 104 -7.50 -9.52 -11.17
CA ILE A 104 -7.01 -8.14 -11.10
C ILE A 104 -8.08 -7.20 -11.62
N PHE A 105 -8.46 -6.21 -10.82
CA PHE A 105 -9.41 -5.18 -11.20
C PHE A 105 -8.64 -3.91 -11.54
N ILE A 106 -8.72 -3.46 -12.80
CA ILE A 106 -8.05 -2.26 -13.28
C ILE A 106 -9.09 -1.17 -13.51
N PHE A 107 -9.09 -0.16 -12.64
CA PHE A 107 -9.92 1.03 -12.76
C PHE A 107 -9.23 2.01 -13.71
N ASN A 108 -9.70 2.06 -14.96
CA ASN A 108 -9.15 2.92 -16.02
C ASN A 108 -9.97 4.21 -16.23
N THR A 109 -11.04 4.40 -15.46
CA THR A 109 -11.94 5.56 -15.57
C THR A 109 -12.36 6.05 -14.19
N LYS A 110 -13.13 7.14 -14.18
CA LYS A 110 -13.62 7.79 -12.97
C LYS A 110 -14.94 7.22 -12.47
N ASN A 111 -15.32 7.60 -11.25
CA ASN A 111 -16.63 7.34 -10.65
C ASN A 111 -17.00 5.85 -10.52
N ILE A 112 -16.01 5.00 -10.29
CA ILE A 112 -16.20 3.60 -9.91
C ILE A 112 -16.40 3.53 -8.40
N PHE A 113 -17.43 2.81 -7.96
CA PHE A 113 -17.67 2.52 -6.55
C PHE A 113 -17.55 1.01 -6.33
N LEU A 114 -16.73 0.57 -5.38
CA LEU A 114 -16.58 -0.85 -5.04
C LEU A 114 -16.69 -1.03 -3.52
N THR A 115 -17.57 -1.95 -3.11
CA THR A 115 -17.76 -2.26 -1.69
C THR A 115 -18.21 -3.69 -1.45
N GLU A 116 -17.95 -4.18 -0.23
CA GLU A 116 -18.43 -5.48 0.27
C GLU A 116 -17.84 -6.70 -0.45
N PHE A 117 -16.54 -6.66 -0.78
CA PHE A 117 -15.80 -7.78 -1.36
C PHE A 117 -14.64 -8.25 -0.46
N SER A 118 -14.14 -9.46 -0.72
CA SER A 118 -12.82 -9.93 -0.27
C SER A 118 -11.95 -10.28 -1.47
N PHE A 119 -10.72 -9.79 -1.52
CA PHE A 119 -9.72 -10.08 -2.55
C PHE A 119 -8.61 -10.94 -1.97
N GLN A 120 -8.32 -12.08 -2.58
CA GLN A 120 -7.28 -13.02 -2.10
C GLN A 120 -6.48 -13.68 -3.23
N ASN A 121 -5.36 -14.30 -2.87
CA ASN A 121 -4.48 -15.07 -3.77
C ASN A 121 -4.09 -14.30 -5.04
N HIS A 122 -3.30 -13.24 -4.89
CA HIS A 122 -2.88 -12.36 -5.99
C HIS A 122 -4.03 -11.60 -6.66
N SER A 123 -5.12 -11.37 -5.91
CA SER A 123 -6.16 -10.46 -6.37
C SER A 123 -5.87 -9.05 -5.87
N GLU A 124 -5.89 -8.07 -6.76
CA GLU A 124 -5.53 -6.68 -6.45
C GLU A 124 -6.43 -5.70 -7.22
N ILE A 125 -6.52 -4.48 -6.70
CA ILE A 125 -7.13 -3.35 -7.42
C ILE A 125 -6.02 -2.40 -7.87
N ILE A 126 -5.99 -2.10 -9.17
CA ILE A 126 -5.10 -1.12 -9.77
C ILE A 126 -5.93 0.09 -10.20
N ILE A 127 -5.64 1.27 -9.65
CA ILE A 127 -6.24 2.54 -10.04
C ILE A 127 -5.21 3.34 -10.84
N ALA A 128 -5.22 3.18 -12.16
CA ALA A 128 -4.27 3.82 -13.05
C ALA A 128 -4.80 3.82 -14.49
N SER A 129 -4.36 4.77 -15.32
CA SER A 129 -4.68 4.80 -16.75
C SER A 129 -3.49 4.35 -17.59
N GLN A 130 -3.74 3.55 -18.63
CA GLN A 130 -2.72 3.14 -19.60
C GLN A 130 -2.08 4.32 -20.36
N ASN A 131 -2.76 5.47 -20.41
CA ASN A 131 -2.31 6.65 -21.16
C ASN A 131 -1.72 7.74 -20.26
N GLY A 132 -1.48 7.45 -18.98
CA GLY A 132 -0.99 8.43 -18.00
C GLY A 132 -2.03 9.46 -17.55
N ASN A 133 -3.29 9.31 -17.97
CA ASN A 133 -4.37 10.20 -17.54
C ASN A 133 -4.72 9.96 -16.06
N ASN A 134 -5.02 11.04 -15.34
CA ASN A 134 -5.52 10.97 -13.97
C ASN A 134 -6.83 10.16 -13.89
N VAL A 135 -6.80 9.04 -13.15
CA VAL A 135 -7.98 8.27 -12.80
C VAL A 135 -8.47 8.75 -11.42
N SER A 136 -9.70 9.25 -11.36
CA SER A 136 -10.15 10.01 -10.18
C SER A 136 -11.56 9.67 -9.74
N HIS A 137 -11.91 10.09 -8.52
CA HIS A 137 -13.27 9.95 -7.95
C HIS A 137 -13.74 8.50 -7.85
N ASN A 138 -12.82 7.54 -7.78
CA ASN A 138 -13.16 6.16 -7.46
C ASN A 138 -13.19 5.95 -5.95
N THR A 139 -14.06 5.07 -5.48
CA THR A 139 -14.18 4.72 -4.08
C THR A 139 -14.06 3.22 -3.90
N VAL A 140 -13.15 2.79 -3.03
CA VAL A 140 -13.04 1.41 -2.55
C VAL A 140 -13.27 1.42 -1.03
N THR A 141 -14.32 0.74 -0.58
CA THR A 141 -14.69 0.78 0.84
C THR A 141 -15.27 -0.51 1.40
N ASN A 142 -15.03 -0.78 2.68
CA ASN A 142 -15.49 -1.98 3.39
C ASN A 142 -15.05 -3.28 2.70
N THR A 143 -13.86 -3.28 2.10
CA THR A 143 -13.29 -4.43 1.38
C THR A 143 -12.15 -5.05 2.20
N ILE A 144 -12.02 -6.37 2.10
CA ILE A 144 -10.94 -7.13 2.74
C ILE A 144 -9.92 -7.55 1.67
N PHE A 145 -8.63 -7.37 1.94
CA PHE A 145 -7.53 -7.85 1.10
C PHE A 145 -6.68 -8.80 1.93
N THR A 146 -6.43 -10.01 1.43
CA THR A 146 -5.70 -11.04 2.18
C THR A 146 -4.63 -11.71 1.32
N ASN A 147 -3.39 -11.74 1.81
CA ASN A 147 -2.30 -12.51 1.23
C ASN A 147 -2.04 -12.18 -0.26
N ASN A 148 -2.06 -10.89 -0.58
CA ASN A 148 -1.76 -10.36 -1.91
C ASN A 148 -0.40 -9.65 -1.90
N SER A 149 0.26 -9.52 -3.06
CA SER A 149 1.48 -8.73 -3.22
C SER A 149 1.24 -7.25 -2.90
N SER A 150 0.14 -6.72 -3.43
CA SER A 150 -0.46 -5.43 -3.07
C SER A 150 -1.95 -5.66 -2.88
N GLY A 151 -2.60 -4.90 -1.99
CA GLY A 151 -4.06 -4.90 -1.92
C GLY A 151 -4.63 -3.94 -2.95
N ILE A 152 -4.17 -2.69 -2.88
CA ILE A 152 -4.54 -1.62 -3.82
C ILE A 152 -3.27 -0.92 -4.28
N MET A 153 -3.14 -0.73 -5.58
CA MET A 153 -2.10 0.10 -6.20
C MET A 153 -2.74 1.33 -6.86
N ILE A 154 -2.22 2.53 -6.56
CA ILE A 154 -2.70 3.80 -7.16
C ILE A 154 -1.56 4.40 -7.98
N GLY A 155 -1.79 4.57 -9.29
CA GLY A 155 -0.81 5.06 -10.25
C GLY A 155 -1.17 6.39 -10.86
N ASN A 156 -0.36 7.43 -10.61
CA ASN A 156 -0.53 8.78 -11.16
C ASN A 156 -2.00 9.26 -11.15
N SER A 157 -2.68 9.01 -10.02
CA SER A 157 -4.14 9.11 -9.90
C SER A 157 -4.51 9.79 -8.59
N SER A 158 -5.45 10.73 -8.67
CA SER A 158 -5.84 11.64 -7.59
C SER A 158 -7.34 11.64 -7.35
N TYR A 159 -7.77 12.15 -6.20
CA TYR A 159 -9.16 12.27 -5.76
C TYR A 159 -9.88 10.93 -5.64
N ASN A 160 -9.16 9.84 -5.35
CA ASN A 160 -9.75 8.56 -5.02
C ASN A 160 -9.92 8.41 -3.50
N MET A 161 -10.91 7.61 -3.10
CA MET A 161 -11.29 7.38 -1.71
C MET A 161 -11.10 5.92 -1.34
N ILE A 162 -10.13 5.64 -0.48
CA ILE A 162 -9.86 4.29 0.05
C ILE A 162 -10.18 4.31 1.54
N ILE A 163 -11.34 3.75 1.93
CA ILE A 163 -11.92 3.99 3.26
C ILE A 163 -12.43 2.71 3.91
N ASN A 164 -12.17 2.51 5.20
CA ASN A 164 -12.69 1.39 6.00
C ASN A 164 -12.33 0.00 5.42
N ASN A 165 -11.18 -0.13 4.77
CA ASN A 165 -10.69 -1.39 4.24
C ASN A 165 -9.74 -2.07 5.23
N ARG A 166 -9.69 -3.40 5.16
CA ARG A 166 -8.79 -4.22 5.95
C ARG A 166 -7.81 -4.94 5.04
N PHE A 167 -6.53 -4.79 5.33
CA PHE A 167 -5.43 -5.44 4.65
C PHE A 167 -4.73 -6.40 5.61
N ASP A 168 -4.72 -7.68 5.27
CA ASP A 168 -4.03 -8.72 6.01
C ASP A 168 -2.90 -9.28 5.13
N LYS A 169 -1.66 -9.05 5.57
CA LYS A 169 -0.43 -9.37 4.83
C LYS A 169 -0.37 -8.73 3.43
N CYS A 170 -0.99 -7.57 3.29
CA CYS A 170 -0.83 -6.65 2.16
C CYS A 170 -1.12 -5.22 2.65
N GLY A 171 -1.21 -4.27 1.74
CA GLY A 171 -1.49 -2.86 2.03
C GLY A 171 -1.72 -2.05 0.76
N ILE A 172 -1.43 -0.76 0.84
CA ILE A 172 -1.64 0.19 -0.27
C ILE A 172 -0.28 0.59 -0.84
N PHE A 173 -0.16 0.59 -2.16
CA PHE A 173 1.03 1.08 -2.84
C PHE A 173 0.68 2.28 -3.73
N LEU A 174 1.27 3.44 -3.44
CA LEU A 174 1.23 4.61 -4.29
C LEU A 174 2.39 4.50 -5.28
N SER A 175 2.11 4.13 -6.53
CA SER A 175 3.14 4.06 -7.56
C SER A 175 3.15 5.34 -8.39
N PRO A 176 3.90 6.40 -8.00
CA PRO A 176 4.12 7.53 -8.89
C PRO A 176 4.95 7.17 -10.13
N LEU A 177 5.45 5.93 -10.24
CA LEU A 177 6.49 5.51 -11.18
C LEU A 177 6.09 4.26 -11.98
N PHE A 178 4.83 4.14 -12.39
CA PHE A 178 4.44 3.14 -13.40
C PHE A 178 5.29 3.23 -14.67
N ASP A 179 5.86 4.41 -14.93
CA ASP A 179 6.91 4.59 -15.93
C ASP A 179 8.16 5.16 -15.23
N LEU A 180 9.13 4.28 -14.97
CA LEU A 180 10.43 4.57 -14.35
C LEU A 180 11.25 5.65 -15.12
N PHE A 181 10.75 6.12 -16.26
CA PHE A 181 11.40 7.04 -17.19
C PHE A 181 10.65 8.37 -17.38
N LEU A 182 9.52 8.60 -16.72
CA LEU A 182 8.88 9.91 -16.75
C LEU A 182 9.58 10.85 -15.76
N PRO A 183 10.01 12.06 -16.18
CA PRO A 183 10.61 13.02 -15.29
C PRO A 183 9.66 13.35 -14.15
N SER A 184 10.22 13.43 -12.95
CA SER A 184 9.63 13.58 -11.60
C SER A 184 8.72 14.79 -11.36
N THR A 185 8.31 15.50 -12.42
CA THR A 185 7.65 16.80 -12.37
C THR A 185 6.13 16.74 -12.14
N GLU A 186 5.52 15.57 -12.00
CA GLU A 186 4.05 15.45 -11.82
C GLU A 186 3.60 14.87 -10.48
N ILE A 187 4.52 14.50 -9.57
CA ILE A 187 4.16 13.96 -8.25
C ILE A 187 3.48 15.03 -7.36
N ASP A 188 3.64 16.32 -7.67
CA ASP A 188 3.11 17.43 -6.85
C ASP A 188 1.57 17.40 -6.73
N ASP A 189 0.85 16.92 -7.75
CA ASP A 189 -0.61 16.98 -7.81
C ASP A 189 -1.32 15.69 -7.39
N ILE A 190 -0.58 14.70 -6.87
CA ILE A 190 -1.18 13.47 -6.36
C ILE A 190 -1.82 13.78 -5.00
N THR A 191 -3.13 13.57 -4.89
CA THR A 191 -3.89 13.72 -3.63
C THR A 191 -4.97 12.66 -3.56
N ASN A 192 -5.15 11.99 -2.42
CA ASN A 192 -6.18 10.96 -2.25
C ASN A 192 -6.73 10.99 -0.82
N THR A 193 -7.93 10.47 -0.63
CA THR A 193 -8.50 10.30 0.72
C THR A 193 -8.33 8.86 1.17
N ILE A 194 -7.29 8.58 1.94
CA ILE A 194 -7.02 7.27 2.53
C ILE A 194 -7.21 7.38 4.05
N ARG A 195 -8.27 6.76 4.59
CA ARG A 195 -8.58 6.87 6.03
C ARG A 195 -9.33 5.66 6.58
N ASN A 196 -9.21 5.45 7.89
CA ASN A 196 -9.87 4.36 8.61
C ASN A 196 -9.56 2.96 8.06
N ASN A 197 -8.42 2.79 7.39
CA ASN A 197 -7.97 1.48 6.94
C ASN A 197 -7.08 0.85 8.00
N THR A 198 -7.02 -0.48 8.01
CA THR A 198 -6.11 -1.23 8.88
C THR A 198 -5.21 -2.16 8.09
N VAL A 199 -3.94 -2.24 8.46
CA VAL A 199 -2.97 -3.21 7.96
C VAL A 199 -2.54 -4.10 9.12
N ASN A 200 -2.72 -5.41 8.98
CA ASN A 200 -2.38 -6.41 10.00
C ASN A 200 -2.98 -6.08 11.39
N GLY A 201 -4.22 -5.58 11.41
CA GLY A 201 -4.93 -5.21 12.63
C GLY A 201 -4.52 -3.87 13.27
N LYS A 202 -3.58 -3.14 12.66
CA LYS A 202 -3.14 -1.80 13.10
C LYS A 202 -3.59 -0.72 12.13
N PRO A 203 -3.63 0.56 12.53
CA PRO A 203 -3.97 1.66 11.62
C PRO A 203 -3.00 1.74 10.43
N LEU A 204 -3.53 1.98 9.23
CA LEU A 204 -2.75 2.52 8.11
C LEU A 204 -2.71 4.04 8.28
N VAL A 205 -1.51 4.59 8.39
CA VAL A 205 -1.30 6.04 8.57
C VAL A 205 -0.96 6.66 7.22
N TYR A 206 -1.93 7.35 6.63
CA TYR A 206 -1.73 8.21 5.47
C TYR A 206 -1.70 9.67 5.90
N LEU A 207 -0.62 10.38 5.60
CA LEU A 207 -0.48 11.81 5.84
C LEU A 207 -0.11 12.52 4.55
N GLU A 208 -0.79 13.63 4.28
CA GLU A 208 -0.60 14.47 3.11
C GLU A 208 -0.46 15.94 3.54
N ASP A 209 0.63 16.61 3.14
CA ASP A 209 0.93 18.01 3.49
C ASP A 209 0.89 18.28 5.01
N VAL A 210 1.27 17.27 5.80
CA VAL A 210 1.27 17.34 7.28
C VAL A 210 2.68 17.57 7.80
N ASN A 211 2.79 18.45 8.80
CA ASN A 211 4.05 18.72 9.47
C ASN A 211 3.97 18.45 10.98
N ASN A 212 5.12 18.23 11.62
CA ASN A 212 5.27 18.19 13.08
C ASN A 212 4.39 17.13 13.77
N ARG A 213 4.45 15.89 13.30
CA ARG A 213 3.70 14.77 13.89
C ARG A 213 4.63 13.66 14.35
N SER A 214 4.16 12.90 15.34
CA SER A 214 4.82 11.67 15.78
C SER A 214 3.91 10.47 15.56
N ILE A 215 4.47 9.39 15.05
CA ILE A 215 3.79 8.12 14.80
C ILE A 215 4.54 7.03 15.59
N SER A 216 3.81 6.33 16.43
CA SER A 216 4.33 5.25 17.29
C SER A 216 3.50 3.96 17.22
N ASP A 217 2.43 3.95 16.42
CA ASP A 217 1.69 2.74 16.10
C ASP A 217 1.10 2.84 14.69
N ALA A 218 1.46 1.89 13.83
CA ALA A 218 0.98 1.76 12.48
C ALA A 218 1.22 0.34 11.98
N GLY A 219 0.34 -0.15 11.10
CA GLY A 219 0.59 -1.33 10.28
C GLY A 219 1.31 -0.99 8.97
N GLU A 220 1.08 0.22 8.46
CA GLU A 220 1.67 0.80 7.26
C GLU A 220 1.66 2.32 7.39
N ILE A 221 2.62 2.99 6.77
CA ILE A 221 2.78 4.44 6.78
C ILE A 221 3.06 4.89 5.35
N ILE A 222 2.26 5.85 4.90
CA ILE A 222 2.41 6.54 3.62
C ILE A 222 2.44 8.04 3.93
N LEU A 223 3.56 8.68 3.64
CA LEU A 223 3.76 10.12 3.78
C LEU A 223 3.90 10.76 2.41
N LEU A 224 3.09 11.79 2.15
CA LEU A 224 3.13 12.56 0.93
C LEU A 224 3.35 14.04 1.27
N ARG A 225 4.45 14.63 0.78
CA ARG A 225 4.79 16.04 0.98
C ARG A 225 4.79 16.46 2.47
N CYS A 226 5.25 15.57 3.34
CA CYS A 226 5.26 15.79 4.79
C CYS A 226 6.63 16.31 5.26
N MET A 227 6.64 17.09 6.35
CA MET A 227 7.89 17.61 6.93
C MET A 227 7.95 17.42 8.44
N ASN A 228 9.13 17.13 8.97
CA ASN A 228 9.36 17.00 10.41
C ASN A 228 8.40 15.99 11.07
N ILE A 229 8.30 14.80 10.49
CA ILE A 229 7.60 13.67 11.08
C ILE A 229 8.58 12.86 11.94
N THR A 230 8.14 12.30 13.06
CA THR A 230 8.94 11.37 13.88
C THR A 230 8.25 10.02 13.93
N ILE A 231 8.94 8.97 13.49
CA ILE A 231 8.45 7.61 13.41
C ILE A 231 9.36 6.75 14.25
N SER A 232 8.84 6.20 15.35
CA SER A 232 9.69 5.49 16.29
C SER A 232 8.99 4.43 17.08
N GLN A 233 9.75 3.42 17.49
CA GLN A 233 9.31 2.34 18.37
C GLN A 233 8.22 1.45 17.74
N ILE A 234 8.20 1.36 16.40
CA ILE A 234 7.26 0.54 15.65
C ILE A 234 7.95 -0.74 15.20
N SER A 235 7.27 -1.86 15.35
CA SER A 235 7.62 -3.12 14.70
C SER A 235 6.64 -3.38 13.55
N PHE A 236 7.15 -3.22 12.33
CA PHE A 236 6.45 -3.56 11.09
C PHE A 236 6.69 -5.05 10.81
N GLY A 237 5.66 -5.78 10.35
CA GLY A 237 5.69 -7.23 10.24
C GLY A 237 4.98 -7.81 9.02
N ILE A 238 5.45 -8.99 8.62
CA ILE A 238 5.05 -9.86 7.48
C ILE A 238 3.84 -9.36 6.69
N GLY A 239 4.12 -8.90 5.48
CA GLY A 239 3.12 -8.53 4.49
C GLY A 239 2.51 -7.15 4.68
N SER A 240 2.93 -6.35 5.67
CA SER A 240 2.72 -4.91 5.55
C SER A 240 3.41 -4.46 4.26
N SER A 241 2.63 -3.89 3.34
CA SER A 241 3.16 -3.27 2.15
C SER A 241 4.24 -2.24 2.50
N LEU A 242 5.02 -1.91 1.48
CA LEU A 242 6.17 -1.04 1.54
C LEU A 242 5.80 0.32 2.17
N LEU A 243 6.65 0.88 3.04
CA LEU A 243 6.40 2.21 3.62
C LEU A 243 6.86 3.29 2.64
N GLU A 244 5.99 4.24 2.31
CA GLU A 244 6.18 5.17 1.19
C GLU A 244 6.32 6.61 1.64
N PHE A 245 7.49 7.19 1.45
CA PHE A 245 7.83 8.52 1.91
C PHE A 245 8.17 9.36 0.68
N ILE A 246 7.16 10.06 0.18
CA ILE A 246 7.22 10.77 -1.09
C ILE A 246 7.32 12.25 -0.79
N LYS A 247 8.35 12.92 -1.32
CA LYS A 247 8.62 14.35 -1.08
C LYS A 247 8.62 14.71 0.41
N THR A 248 9.18 13.81 1.22
CA THR A 248 9.23 13.97 2.68
C THR A 248 10.56 14.58 3.11
N THR A 249 10.51 15.55 4.02
CA THR A 249 11.71 16.25 4.50
C THR A 249 11.80 16.33 6.02
N ASP A 250 13.00 16.53 6.55
CA ASP A 250 13.29 16.70 7.98
C ASP A 250 12.71 15.60 8.89
N THR A 251 12.43 14.42 8.35
CA THR A 251 11.73 13.35 9.06
C THR A 251 12.71 12.40 9.71
N LYS A 252 12.34 11.93 10.90
CA LYS A 252 13.15 11.02 11.72
C LYS A 252 12.48 9.66 11.77
N VAL A 253 13.13 8.65 11.20
CA VAL A 253 12.73 7.24 11.30
C VAL A 253 13.72 6.56 12.23
N THR A 254 13.35 6.36 13.49
CA THR A 254 14.29 5.94 14.53
C THR A 254 13.81 4.81 15.41
N ASN A 255 14.68 3.86 15.78
CA ASN A 255 14.34 2.78 16.71
C ASN A 255 13.14 1.94 16.26
N ASN A 256 13.09 1.57 14.97
CA ASN A 256 12.04 0.71 14.42
C ASN A 256 12.59 -0.66 13.99
N ASP A 257 11.69 -1.64 13.98
CA ASP A 257 11.94 -2.99 13.48
C ASP A 257 11.20 -3.20 12.16
N PHE A 258 11.95 -3.38 11.08
CA PHE A 258 11.44 -3.66 9.75
C PHE A 258 11.60 -5.15 9.44
N ASN A 259 10.58 -5.93 9.78
CA ASN A 259 10.52 -7.37 9.51
C ASN A 259 9.80 -7.60 8.17
N ASN A 260 10.55 -7.97 7.13
CA ASN A 260 10.04 -8.13 5.75
C ASN A 260 9.32 -6.88 5.23
N THR A 261 9.88 -5.72 5.55
CA THR A 261 9.32 -4.42 5.16
C THR A 261 10.41 -3.61 4.50
N ILE A 262 10.04 -2.91 3.43
CA ILE A 262 10.90 -1.95 2.75
C ILE A 262 10.48 -0.55 3.19
N LEU A 263 11.46 0.27 3.56
CA LEU A 263 11.30 1.70 3.72
C LEU A 263 11.71 2.37 2.41
N PHE A 264 10.78 3.07 1.76
CA PHE A 264 10.97 3.64 0.44
C PHE A 264 10.80 5.16 0.47
N PHE A 265 11.87 5.88 0.16
CA PHE A 265 11.88 7.30 -0.08
C PHE A 265 11.91 7.64 -1.58
N ILE A 266 11.11 8.62 -1.98
CA ILE A 266 11.07 9.18 -3.34
C ILE A 266 11.18 10.70 -3.24
N ASN A 267 12.08 11.33 -4.01
CA ASN A 267 12.25 12.80 -4.04
C ASN A 267 12.33 13.44 -2.64
N SER A 268 13.01 12.78 -1.70
CA SER A 268 12.98 13.11 -0.28
C SER A 268 14.35 13.47 0.26
N SER A 269 14.42 14.49 1.12
CA SER A 269 15.70 15.05 1.55
C SER A 269 15.75 15.40 3.04
N GLU A 270 16.97 15.49 3.58
CA GLU A 270 17.20 15.96 4.96
C GLU A 270 16.55 15.07 6.03
N ASN A 271 16.31 13.80 5.71
CA ASN A 271 15.74 12.84 6.65
C ASN A 271 16.83 12.11 7.44
N THR A 272 16.50 11.71 8.67
CA THR A 272 17.36 10.86 9.51
C THR A 272 16.74 9.47 9.64
N ILE A 273 17.46 8.44 9.22
CA ILE A 273 17.13 7.04 9.41
C ILE A 273 18.16 6.47 10.38
N ALA A 274 17.79 6.32 11.65
CA ALA A 274 18.75 5.93 12.68
C ALA A 274 18.30 4.82 13.62
N ASP A 275 19.24 4.00 14.10
CA ASP A 275 18.98 2.98 15.12
C ASP A 275 17.87 1.97 14.74
N ASN A 276 17.64 1.74 13.45
CA ASN A 276 16.62 0.79 12.99
C ASN A 276 17.22 -0.60 12.71
N ARG A 277 16.36 -1.63 12.76
CA ARG A 277 16.72 -3.01 12.41
C ARG A 277 15.92 -3.48 11.20
N PHE A 278 16.61 -3.72 10.09
CA PHE A 278 16.05 -4.31 8.88
C PHE A 278 16.38 -5.80 8.84
N TYR A 279 15.36 -6.65 8.86
CA TYR A 279 15.58 -8.09 8.88
C TYR A 279 14.46 -8.91 8.21
N THR A 280 14.82 -10.13 7.86
CA THR A 280 13.91 -11.18 7.40
C THR A 280 14.15 -12.40 8.29
N PRO A 281 13.11 -12.97 8.91
CA PRO A 281 13.20 -14.18 9.71
C PRO A 281 13.74 -15.37 8.91
N TYR A 282 14.34 -16.31 9.62
CA TYR A 282 14.87 -17.53 9.04
C TYR A 282 13.78 -18.36 8.34
N GLY A 283 14.07 -18.84 7.13
CA GLY A 283 13.15 -19.66 6.33
C GLY A 283 12.17 -18.86 5.46
N GLU A 284 12.22 -17.53 5.52
CA GLU A 284 11.39 -16.64 4.71
C GLU A 284 12.21 -16.01 3.57
N TYR A 285 11.54 -15.68 2.46
CA TYR A 285 12.15 -15.22 1.22
C TYR A 285 11.65 -13.83 0.80
N HIS A 286 11.28 -12.98 1.75
CA HIS A 286 10.80 -11.64 1.44
C HIS A 286 11.94 -10.62 1.36
N THR A 287 11.74 -9.58 0.56
CA THR A 287 12.65 -8.44 0.48
C THR A 287 12.38 -7.50 1.67
N ASN A 288 13.44 -7.05 2.33
CA ASN A 288 13.39 -5.96 3.32
C ASN A 288 14.48 -4.95 2.99
N GLY A 289 14.44 -3.77 3.61
CA GLY A 289 15.57 -2.83 3.59
C GLY A 289 15.18 -1.40 3.29
N LEU A 290 16.08 -0.68 2.62
CA LEU A 290 15.97 0.76 2.37
C LEU A 290 16.09 1.05 0.88
N LEU A 291 15.16 1.84 0.36
CA LEU A 291 15.16 2.29 -1.01
C LEU A 291 15.12 3.82 -1.06
N LEU A 292 16.13 4.42 -1.68
CA LEU A 292 16.22 5.85 -1.96
C LEU A 292 16.14 6.01 -3.48
N PHE A 293 15.07 6.61 -3.99
CA PHE A 293 14.82 6.70 -5.42
C PHE A 293 14.58 8.14 -5.83
N ASP A 294 15.14 8.51 -6.97
CA ASP A 294 14.88 9.76 -7.68
C ASP A 294 15.07 11.01 -6.81
N HIS A 295 16.24 11.63 -6.92
CA HIS A 295 16.62 12.87 -6.23
C HIS A 295 16.51 12.83 -4.70
N CYS A 296 16.61 11.66 -4.07
CA CYS A 296 16.78 11.61 -2.61
C CYS A 296 18.19 12.11 -2.24
N CYS A 297 18.28 13.15 -1.41
CA CYS A 297 19.55 13.78 -1.08
C CYS A 297 19.65 14.30 0.36
N ASN A 298 20.88 14.46 0.86
CA ASN A 298 21.16 14.98 2.21
C ASN A 298 20.49 14.17 3.34
N ASN A 299 20.19 12.89 3.10
CA ASN A 299 19.66 12.02 4.16
C ASN A 299 20.80 11.42 4.98
N ASP A 300 20.59 11.28 6.28
CA ASP A 300 21.53 10.69 7.23
C ASP A 300 21.05 9.29 7.65
N ILE A 301 21.79 8.26 7.25
CA ILE A 301 21.50 6.85 7.52
C ILE A 301 22.56 6.36 8.51
N THR A 302 22.21 6.28 9.79
CA THR A 302 23.20 6.03 10.85
C THR A 302 22.81 4.98 11.87
N HIS A 303 23.78 4.21 12.35
CA HIS A 303 23.56 3.21 13.41
C HIS A 303 22.47 2.16 13.11
N ASN A 304 22.12 1.95 11.84
CA ASN A 304 21.14 0.93 11.48
C ASN A 304 21.80 -0.45 11.37
N ILE A 305 21.01 -1.49 11.62
CA ILE A 305 21.39 -2.89 11.43
C ILE A 305 20.65 -3.42 10.20
N PHE A 306 21.41 -3.89 9.21
CA PHE A 306 20.89 -4.53 8.01
C PHE A 306 21.29 -6.01 7.99
N SER A 307 20.31 -6.90 7.91
CA SER A 307 20.51 -8.35 7.91
C SER A 307 20.92 -8.90 6.54
N TYR A 308 21.15 -10.22 6.49
CA TYR A 308 21.54 -10.98 5.30
C TYR A 308 20.73 -10.68 4.02
N GLN A 309 19.42 -10.50 4.19
CA GLN A 309 18.44 -10.31 3.11
C GLN A 309 18.06 -8.84 2.86
N SER A 310 18.62 -7.91 3.65
CA SER A 310 18.35 -6.49 3.45
C SER A 310 18.94 -6.00 2.14
N LEU A 311 18.07 -5.41 1.32
CA LEU A 311 18.40 -4.71 0.10
C LEU A 311 18.56 -3.22 0.39
N ILE A 312 19.65 -2.63 -0.09
CA ILE A 312 19.78 -1.18 -0.16
C ILE A 312 19.85 -0.79 -1.62
N THR A 313 18.89 0.00 -2.06
CA THR A 313 18.88 0.51 -3.43
C THR A 313 18.90 2.03 -3.41
N ILE A 314 19.83 2.62 -4.15
CA ILE A 314 20.00 4.07 -4.27
C ILE A 314 19.98 4.42 -5.76
N PHE A 315 18.86 4.92 -6.26
CA PHE A 315 18.67 5.19 -7.67
C PHE A 315 18.56 6.69 -7.91
N MET A 316 19.41 7.26 -8.76
CA MET A 316 19.43 8.68 -9.10
C MET A 316 19.40 9.58 -7.86
N SER A 317 20.11 9.19 -6.81
CA SER A 317 20.02 9.78 -5.47
C SER A 317 21.44 9.92 -4.90
N SER A 318 21.80 11.14 -4.50
CA SER A 318 23.19 11.52 -4.17
C SER A 318 23.25 12.37 -2.92
N ASN A 319 24.45 12.55 -2.36
CA ASN A 319 24.71 13.31 -1.14
C ASN A 319 24.02 12.74 0.10
N ASN A 320 23.77 11.43 0.15
CA ASN A 320 23.32 10.77 1.37
C ASN A 320 24.54 10.26 2.17
N SER A 321 24.40 10.21 3.49
CA SER A 321 25.44 9.71 4.38
C SER A 321 25.05 8.37 4.98
N PHE A 322 25.93 7.38 4.86
CA PHE A 322 25.84 6.09 5.50
C PHE A 322 26.99 5.97 6.50
N GLU A 323 26.72 6.32 7.77
CA GLU A 323 27.72 6.29 8.83
C GLU A 323 27.38 5.28 9.95
N ARG A 324 28.36 4.49 10.39
CA ARG A 324 28.21 3.59 11.56
C ARG A 324 27.06 2.57 11.45
N ASN A 325 26.70 2.15 10.25
CA ASN A 325 25.74 1.07 10.06
C ASN A 325 26.42 -0.30 10.13
N ASP A 326 25.66 -1.33 10.50
CA ASP A 326 26.14 -2.70 10.54
C ASP A 326 25.47 -3.56 9.47
N PHE A 327 26.26 -3.99 8.49
CA PHE A 327 25.83 -4.85 7.38
C PHE A 327 26.24 -6.28 7.65
N TYR A 328 25.27 -7.14 7.95
CA TYR A 328 25.49 -8.56 8.20
C TYR A 328 25.11 -9.40 6.99
N ARG A 329 25.91 -10.43 6.67
CA ARG A 329 25.61 -11.36 5.59
C ARG A 329 26.08 -12.80 5.92
N SER A 330 25.79 -13.74 5.02
CA SER A 330 26.33 -15.09 4.96
C SER A 330 27.55 -15.07 4.03
N LEU A 331 28.56 -15.88 4.35
CA LEU A 331 29.92 -15.91 3.80
C LEU A 331 30.05 -15.92 2.26
N HIS A 332 28.99 -16.18 1.50
CA HIS A 332 29.05 -16.39 0.05
C HIS A 332 28.59 -15.22 -0.82
N PHE A 333 28.19 -14.10 -0.21
CA PHE A 333 27.33 -13.14 -0.89
C PHE A 333 27.65 -11.76 -0.23
N GLN A 334 27.78 -10.64 -0.96
CA GLN A 334 27.96 -9.27 -0.40
C GLN A 334 26.64 -8.49 -0.32
N PRO A 335 26.31 -7.74 0.77
CA PRO A 335 25.02 -7.01 0.91
C PRO A 335 24.65 -6.37 -0.42
N PHE A 336 23.42 -6.62 -0.87
CA PHE A 336 23.02 -6.21 -2.22
C PHE A 336 22.74 -4.71 -2.11
N ILE A 337 23.80 -3.94 -2.31
CA ILE A 337 23.75 -2.50 -2.46
C ILE A 337 23.79 -2.27 -3.95
N ILE A 338 22.69 -1.77 -4.48
CA ILE A 338 22.62 -1.32 -5.86
C ILE A 338 22.57 0.19 -5.78
N PHE A 339 23.53 0.86 -6.39
CA PHE A 339 23.37 2.28 -6.64
C PHE A 339 23.61 2.59 -8.11
N ILE A 340 22.71 3.40 -8.65
CA ILE A 340 22.65 3.74 -10.08
C ILE A 340 22.60 5.25 -10.17
N ASN A 341 23.57 5.87 -10.86
CA ASN A 341 23.67 7.34 -11.00
C ASN A 341 23.58 8.06 -9.64
N ALA A 342 24.42 7.63 -8.71
CA ALA A 342 24.34 8.00 -7.30
C ALA A 342 25.75 8.15 -6.74
N ASP A 343 25.98 9.24 -6.01
CA ASP A 343 27.25 9.55 -5.34
C ASP A 343 26.98 9.79 -3.85
N ASN A 344 27.42 8.87 -2.98
CA ASN A 344 27.10 8.89 -1.56
C ASN A 344 28.33 8.71 -0.68
N THR A 345 28.22 9.12 0.58
CA THR A 345 29.32 9.02 1.55
C THR A 345 29.14 7.80 2.45
N TRP A 346 30.20 7.02 2.59
CA TRP A 346 30.21 5.82 3.41
C TRP A 346 31.38 5.89 4.37
N GLN A 347 31.11 5.76 5.68
CA GLN A 347 32.16 5.86 6.66
C GLN A 347 31.83 5.06 7.93
N ARG A 348 32.84 4.37 8.48
CA ARG A 348 32.72 3.67 9.77
C ARG A 348 31.62 2.62 9.79
N ASN A 349 31.24 2.07 8.65
CA ASN A 349 30.29 0.96 8.64
C ASN A 349 31.01 -0.35 8.95
N PHE A 350 30.30 -1.26 9.61
CA PHE A 350 30.75 -2.62 9.81
C PHE A 350 30.27 -3.49 8.65
N TRP A 351 31.17 -4.26 8.03
CA TRP A 351 30.88 -5.06 6.84
C TRP A 351 31.07 -6.54 7.12
N MET A 352 30.29 -7.07 8.07
CA MET A 352 30.23 -8.47 8.54
C MET A 352 31.50 -9.00 9.22
N ARG A 353 32.67 -8.50 8.83
CA ARG A 353 33.96 -8.86 9.39
C ARG A 353 34.80 -7.60 9.63
N PRO A 354 35.74 -7.65 10.58
CA PRO A 354 36.70 -6.57 10.77
C PRO A 354 37.41 -6.22 9.46
N ARG A 355 37.52 -4.93 9.15
CA ARG A 355 38.25 -4.44 7.97
C ARG A 355 39.22 -3.33 8.35
N ILE A 356 40.44 -3.41 7.84
CA ILE A 356 41.47 -2.36 7.96
C ILE A 356 41.57 -1.56 6.65
N LEU A 357 41.31 -2.22 5.52
CA LEU A 357 41.33 -1.60 4.19
C LEU A 357 39.96 -1.02 3.83
N PRO A 358 39.93 0.04 3.00
CA PRO A 358 38.68 0.57 2.45
C PRO A 358 37.80 -0.52 1.84
N LYS A 359 36.48 -0.39 2.00
CA LYS A 359 35.49 -1.29 1.40
C LYS A 359 34.91 -0.63 0.16
N ILE A 360 35.24 -1.21 -0.99
CA ILE A 360 34.62 -0.85 -2.27
C ILE A 360 33.19 -1.37 -2.30
N ILE A 361 32.27 -0.51 -2.73
CA ILE A 361 30.85 -0.77 -2.90
C ILE A 361 30.59 -0.59 -4.39
N PHE A 362 30.17 -1.64 -5.09
CA PHE A 362 30.00 -1.58 -6.54
C PHE A 362 28.61 -1.10 -6.91
N GLY A 363 28.52 -0.31 -7.97
CA GLY A 363 27.27 0.19 -8.54
C GLY A 363 27.33 0.23 -10.06
N ALA A 364 26.34 0.89 -10.64
CA ALA A 364 26.29 1.17 -12.07
C ALA A 364 26.08 2.67 -12.34
N TYR A 365 26.52 3.11 -13.50
CA TYR A 365 26.20 4.42 -14.05
C TYR A 365 25.47 4.20 -15.37
N TYR A 366 24.20 4.58 -15.40
CA TYR A 366 23.35 4.56 -16.57
C TYR A 366 23.50 5.85 -17.37
N ILE A 367 23.68 5.72 -18.68
CA ILE A 367 23.83 6.86 -19.59
C ILE A 367 22.49 7.09 -20.30
N PRO A 368 21.73 8.17 -20.00
CA PRO A 368 20.39 8.38 -20.54
C PRO A 368 20.33 8.44 -22.08
N SER A 369 21.40 8.88 -22.73
CA SER A 369 21.47 8.97 -24.19
C SER A 369 21.74 7.65 -24.91
N ASP A 370 22.05 6.56 -24.19
CA ASP A 370 22.28 5.24 -24.75
C ASP A 370 21.85 4.16 -23.74
N SER A 371 20.56 3.81 -23.79
CA SER A 371 19.91 2.87 -22.87
C SER A 371 20.50 1.46 -22.84
N LYS A 372 21.43 1.14 -23.76
CA LYS A 372 22.16 -0.13 -23.82
C LYS A 372 23.55 -0.05 -23.18
N LYS A 373 23.97 1.11 -22.65
CA LYS A 373 25.28 1.32 -22.04
C LYS A 373 25.17 1.66 -20.55
N THR A 374 25.48 0.69 -19.71
CA THR A 374 25.82 0.90 -18.30
C THR A 374 27.34 0.87 -18.14
N ARG A 375 27.90 1.81 -17.38
CA ARG A 375 29.29 1.76 -16.91
C ARG A 375 29.31 1.25 -15.47
N THR A 376 30.38 0.60 -15.05
CA THR A 376 30.60 0.30 -13.64
C THR A 376 30.86 1.62 -12.90
N SER A 377 30.19 1.82 -11.77
CA SER A 377 30.53 2.85 -10.78
C SER A 377 30.90 2.17 -9.47
N PHE A 378 31.55 2.91 -8.58
CA PHE A 378 31.80 2.42 -7.23
C PHE A 378 31.85 3.58 -6.23
N ASP A 379 31.38 3.31 -5.02
CA ASP A 379 31.57 4.10 -3.82
C ASP A 379 32.61 3.39 -2.94
N VAL A 380 33.15 4.11 -1.97
CA VAL A 380 34.14 3.56 -1.04
C VAL A 380 33.81 3.97 0.38
N ASP A 381 33.63 2.97 1.25
CA ASP A 381 33.78 3.19 2.69
C ASP A 381 35.26 3.23 3.02
N TRP A 382 35.78 4.44 3.22
CA TRP A 382 37.20 4.67 3.44
C TRP A 382 37.69 4.22 4.82
N ARG A 383 36.80 4.08 5.80
CA ARG A 383 37.17 3.81 7.19
C ARG A 383 36.21 2.79 7.82
N PRO A 384 36.07 1.58 7.28
CA PRO A 384 35.19 0.57 7.86
C PRO A 384 35.65 0.20 9.27
N THR A 385 34.71 -0.22 10.13
CA THR A 385 35.03 -0.55 11.52
C THR A 385 35.54 -1.99 11.68
N LEU A 386 36.31 -2.20 12.75
CA LEU A 386 36.80 -3.53 13.14
C LEU A 386 35.75 -4.32 13.93
N ILE A 387 34.89 -3.63 14.65
CA ILE A 387 33.82 -4.22 15.47
C ILE A 387 32.47 -3.64 15.03
N PRO A 388 31.38 -4.38 15.25
CA PRO A 388 30.03 -3.85 15.06
C PRO A 388 29.82 -2.55 15.84
N ASN A 389 29.05 -1.63 15.25
CA ASN A 389 28.66 -0.37 15.89
C ASN A 389 27.51 -0.57 16.89
N ASN A 390 26.72 -1.62 16.70
CA ASN A 390 25.58 -1.98 17.53
C ASN A 390 25.78 -3.34 18.23
N PRO A 391 25.07 -3.61 19.33
CA PRO A 391 25.02 -4.93 19.93
C PRO A 391 24.60 -5.98 18.90
N ILE A 392 25.36 -7.07 18.80
CA ILE A 392 25.12 -8.10 17.79
C ILE A 392 23.77 -8.77 18.08
N PRO A 393 22.80 -8.71 17.16
CA PRO A 393 21.52 -9.35 17.37
C PRO A 393 21.65 -10.87 17.52
N ASN A 394 20.93 -11.44 18.50
CA ASN A 394 20.97 -12.89 18.81
C ASN A 394 20.64 -13.79 17.59
N TRP A 395 19.86 -13.29 16.62
CA TRP A 395 19.47 -14.03 15.42
C TRP A 395 20.59 -14.16 14.37
N ILE A 396 21.71 -13.45 14.51
CA ILE A 396 22.84 -13.53 13.57
C ILE A 396 23.65 -14.82 13.76
N TYR A 397 23.63 -15.41 14.96
CA TYR A 397 24.46 -16.55 15.34
C TYR A 397 23.85 -17.94 15.06
N ASN A 398 22.74 -18.04 14.34
CA ASN A 398 22.23 -19.35 13.90
C ASN A 398 23.06 -19.88 12.72
N GLU A 399 24.28 -20.36 13.04
CA GLU A 399 25.32 -20.90 12.15
C GLU A 399 24.98 -22.23 11.45
N GLN A 400 23.71 -22.65 11.34
CA GLN A 400 23.36 -23.97 10.76
C GLN A 400 23.19 -24.00 9.23
N CYS A 401 23.40 -22.91 8.47
CA CYS A 401 23.02 -22.86 7.05
C CYS A 401 24.17 -22.71 6.04
N ILE A 402 25.02 -23.74 5.96
CA ILE A 402 25.94 -23.94 4.82
C ILE A 402 25.42 -24.99 3.82
N GLN A 403 24.40 -25.77 4.13
CA GLN A 403 23.95 -26.85 3.23
C GLN A 403 22.45 -26.80 2.97
N GLN A 404 22.06 -26.06 1.93
CA GLN A 404 20.93 -26.36 1.02
C GLN A 404 20.66 -25.13 0.15
N ARG A 405 21.35 -25.03 -1.00
CA ARG A 405 21.00 -24.09 -2.06
C ARG A 405 21.09 -24.75 -3.42
N THR A 406 19.97 -25.29 -3.88
CA THR A 406 19.68 -25.47 -5.30
C THR A 406 18.18 -25.26 -5.51
N GLY A 407 17.79 -24.16 -6.17
CA GLY A 407 16.59 -24.18 -7.02
C GLY A 407 15.33 -23.42 -6.60
N GLN A 408 15.39 -22.28 -5.90
CA GLN A 408 14.21 -21.41 -5.78
C GLN A 408 14.50 -19.95 -6.09
N SER A 409 13.60 -19.35 -6.87
CA SER A 409 13.66 -18.00 -7.43
C SER A 409 13.65 -16.94 -6.32
N TRP A 410 14.55 -15.98 -6.47
CA TRP A 410 14.60 -14.78 -5.66
C TRP A 410 13.28 -14.02 -5.83
N PHE A 411 12.69 -13.53 -4.73
CA PHE A 411 11.87 -12.32 -4.80
C PHE A 411 12.84 -11.19 -5.20
N GLN A 412 13.08 -11.10 -6.51
CA GLN A 412 13.63 -9.90 -7.08
C GLN A 412 12.64 -8.78 -6.78
N VAL A 413 13.17 -7.57 -6.71
CA VAL A 413 12.43 -6.33 -6.90
C VAL A 413 11.92 -6.26 -8.36
N ASP A 414 11.45 -7.38 -8.90
CA ASP A 414 10.90 -7.51 -10.23
C ASP A 414 9.69 -6.60 -10.35
N TRP A 415 8.97 -6.26 -9.27
CA TRP A 415 7.81 -5.35 -9.33
C TRP A 415 8.18 -3.90 -9.67
N MET A 416 9.38 -3.40 -9.31
CA MET A 416 9.85 -2.09 -9.79
C MET A 416 10.40 -2.14 -11.22
N PHE A 417 10.65 -3.34 -11.76
CA PHE A 417 11.15 -3.57 -13.11
C PHE A 417 10.18 -4.38 -13.98
N TYR A 418 8.94 -4.60 -13.51
CA TYR A 418 7.99 -5.48 -14.19
C TYR A 418 7.53 -4.69 -15.40
N ARG A 419 7.65 -5.34 -16.57
CA ARG A 419 6.96 -4.91 -17.77
C ARG A 419 5.51 -4.63 -17.40
N ASP A 420 5.14 -3.39 -17.67
CA ASP A 420 3.79 -2.86 -17.60
C ASP A 420 2.72 -3.94 -17.87
N PRO A 421 1.88 -4.31 -16.88
CA PRO A 421 0.75 -5.21 -17.10
C PRO A 421 -0.29 -4.64 -18.10
N LEU A 422 -0.16 -3.35 -18.44
CA LEU A 422 -0.96 -2.63 -19.42
C LEU A 422 -0.37 -2.71 -20.84
N LEU A 423 0.89 -3.12 -21.02
CA LEU A 423 1.49 -3.37 -22.34
C LEU A 423 0.97 -4.69 -22.92
N PRO A 424 0.56 -4.73 -24.20
CA PRO A 424 0.20 -5.97 -24.85
C PRO A 424 1.39 -6.93 -24.85
N LYS A 425 1.17 -8.19 -24.44
CA LYS A 425 2.12 -9.28 -24.66
C LYS A 425 2.40 -9.35 -26.17
N LYS A 426 3.60 -8.96 -26.58
CA LYS A 426 4.09 -9.19 -27.95
C LYS A 426 4.48 -10.64 -28.16
#